data_AF-A0A645JSV1-F1
#
_entry.id   AF-A0A645JSV1-F1
#
_cell.length_a   1.000
_cell.length_b   1.000
_cell.length_c   1.000
_cell.angle_alpha   90.00
_cell.angle_beta   90.00
_cell.angle_gamma   90.00
#
_symmetry.space_group_name_H-M   'P 1'
#
loop_
_entity.id
_entity.type
_entity.pdbx_description
1 polymer ?
#
loop_
_entity_poly.entity_id
_entity_poly.type
_entity_poly.pdbx_seq_one_letter_code
_entity_poly.pdbx_strand_id
1 'polypeptide(L)'
;MSRVADPADRRGVRISLTEAGRAKQREVGGRHSVEVAQAVTSRLSQAEMDELERLCGKLAARGPGQPASGSPSDEAGRPTRRPAARPRNVKTTKDAS
;
A
#
# COMPACT_ATOMS: atom_id res chain seq x y z
N MET A 1 -10.20 6.19 -19.76
CA MET A 1 -9.27 6.62 -18.69
C MET A 1 -8.18 7.48 -19.30
N SER A 2 -7.65 8.45 -18.56
CA SER A 2 -6.49 9.24 -18.94
C SER A 2 -5.36 9.01 -17.94
N ARG A 3 -4.12 9.20 -18.40
CA ARG A 3 -2.90 9.07 -17.60
C ARG A 3 -2.08 10.34 -17.76
N VAL A 4 -1.60 10.90 -16.66
CA VAL A 4 -0.75 12.10 -16.65
C VAL A 4 0.40 11.86 -15.68
N ALA A 5 1.63 12.21 -16.08
CA ALA A 5 2.79 12.12 -15.18
C ALA A 5 2.52 12.92 -13.91
N ASP A 6 2.94 12.39 -12.75
CA ASP A 6 2.79 13.13 -11.51
C ASP A 6 3.83 14.26 -11.45
N PRO A 7 3.43 15.55 -11.39
CA PRO A 7 4.38 16.64 -11.24
C PRO A 7 5.16 16.60 -9.90
N ALA A 8 4.68 15.89 -8.88
CA ALA A 8 5.36 15.74 -7.60
C ALA A 8 6.30 14.51 -7.55
N ASP A 9 6.13 13.54 -8.44
CA ASP A 9 7.00 12.36 -8.55
C ASP A 9 7.21 11.98 -10.01
N ARG A 10 8.44 12.15 -10.50
CA ARG A 10 8.80 11.84 -11.89
C ARG A 10 8.71 10.35 -12.24
N ARG A 11 8.52 9.47 -11.25
CA ARG A 11 8.26 8.03 -11.44
C ARG A 11 6.78 7.69 -11.32
N GLY A 12 5.94 8.63 -10.89
CA GLY A 12 4.51 8.45 -10.67
C GLY A 12 3.66 8.81 -11.88
N VAL A 13 2.49 8.17 -11.98
CA VAL A 13 1.46 8.48 -12.98
C VAL A 13 0.12 8.60 -12.26
N ARG A 14 -0.57 9.71 -12.46
CA ARG A 14 -1.95 9.91 -12.03
C ARG A 14 -2.90 9.31 -13.06
N ILE A 15 -3.83 8.49 -12.59
CA ILE A 15 -4.92 7.95 -13.41
C ILE A 15 -6.19 8.72 -13.11
N SER A 16 -6.93 9.10 -14.15
CA SER A 16 -8.22 9.75 -14.01
C SER A 16 -9.23 9.16 -14.99
N LEU A 17 -10.50 9.27 -14.65
CA LEU A 17 -11.55 8.95 -15.61
C LEU A 17 -11.60 10.03 -16.69
N THR A 18 -11.81 9.60 -17.94
CA THR A 18 -12.23 10.50 -19.02
C THR A 18 -13.67 10.92 -18.78
N GLU A 19 -14.17 11.90 -19.52
CA GLU A 19 -15.58 12.28 -19.44
C GLU A 19 -16.52 11.12 -19.79
N ALA A 20 -16.26 10.42 -20.90
CA ALA A 20 -16.98 9.19 -21.25
C ALA A 20 -16.87 8.12 -20.15
N GLY A 21 -15.70 7.99 -19.51
CA GLY A 21 -15.50 7.08 -18.38
C GLY A 21 -16.33 7.46 -17.15
N ARG A 22 -16.43 8.76 -16.83
CA ARG A 22 -17.30 9.27 -15.75
C ARG A 22 -18.77 9.03 -16.06
N ALA A 23 -19.20 9.26 -17.32
CA ALA A 23 -20.57 8.99 -17.74
C ALA A 23 -20.92 7.51 -17.54
N LYS A 24 -20.04 6.60 -17.97
CA LYS A 24 -20.26 5.16 -17.78
C LYS A 24 -20.22 4.73 -16.31
N GLN A 25 -19.31 5.30 -15.51
CA GLN A 25 -19.26 5.03 -14.08
C GLN A 25 -20.55 5.46 -13.38
N ARG A 26 -21.14 6.61 -13.75
CA ARG A 26 -22.42 7.07 -13.18
C ARG A 26 -23.58 6.16 -13.57
N GLU A 27 -23.66 5.79 -14.85
CA GLU A 27 -24.69 4.89 -15.38
C GLU A 27 -24.68 3.54 -14.64
N VAL A 28 -23.51 2.91 -14.54
CA VAL A 28 -23.36 1.61 -13.89
C VAL A 28 -23.47 1.74 -12.38
N GLY A 29 -22.75 2.70 -11.79
CA GLY A 29 -22.61 2.85 -10.35
C GLY A 29 -23.94 3.14 -9.65
N GLY A 30 -24.83 3.92 -10.27
CA GLY A 30 -26.14 4.24 -9.69
C GLY A 30 -27.05 3.02 -9.57
N ARG A 31 -27.23 2.26 -10.66
CA ARG A 31 -28.04 1.04 -10.62
C ARG A 31 -27.42 -0.03 -9.73
N HIS A 32 -26.11 -0.22 -9.86
CA HIS A 32 -25.39 -1.24 -9.11
C HIS A 32 -25.44 -1.00 -7.59
N SER A 33 -25.27 0.25 -7.14
CA SER A 33 -25.31 0.57 -5.71
C SER A 33 -26.67 0.30 -5.08
N VAL A 34 -27.76 0.58 -5.82
CA VAL A 34 -29.13 0.29 -5.38
C VAL A 34 -29.36 -1.21 -5.25
N GLU A 35 -28.96 -2.00 -6.26
CA GLU A 35 -29.10 -3.46 -6.25
C GLU A 35 -28.32 -4.10 -5.08
N VAL A 36 -27.09 -3.64 -4.83
CA VAL A 36 -26.28 -4.10 -3.69
C VAL A 36 -26.94 -3.72 -2.37
N ALA A 37 -27.37 -2.47 -2.22
CA ALA A 37 -28.02 -2.01 -0.99
C ALA A 37 -29.26 -2.87 -0.68
N GLN A 38 -30.14 -3.08 -1.67
CA GLN A 38 -31.33 -3.92 -1.51
C GLN A 38 -30.99 -5.38 -1.15
N ALA A 39 -30.00 -5.98 -1.82
CA ALA A 39 -29.62 -7.38 -1.57
C ALA A 39 -29.09 -7.61 -0.15
N VAL A 40 -28.45 -6.59 0.43
CA VAL A 40 -27.86 -6.66 1.77
C VAL A 40 -28.89 -6.27 2.85
N THR A 41 -29.59 -5.14 2.69
CA THR A 41 -30.54 -4.66 3.70
C THR A 41 -31.83 -5.48 3.78
N SER A 42 -32.13 -6.30 2.76
CA SER A 42 -33.20 -7.30 2.84
C SER A 42 -32.87 -8.49 3.74
N ARG A 43 -31.61 -8.67 4.14
CA ARG A 43 -31.14 -9.82 4.92
C ARG A 43 -30.54 -9.46 6.27
N LEU A 44 -30.07 -8.22 6.42
CA LEU A 44 -29.41 -7.74 7.62
C LEU A 44 -30.20 -6.59 8.23
N SER A 45 -30.40 -6.66 9.54
CA SER A 45 -30.81 -5.52 10.35
C SER A 45 -29.72 -4.45 10.38
N GLN A 46 -30.08 -3.24 10.84
CA GLN A 46 -29.11 -2.15 10.98
C GLN A 46 -27.95 -2.53 11.93
N ALA A 47 -28.24 -3.20 13.04
CA ALA A 47 -27.20 -3.63 13.98
C ALA A 47 -26.24 -4.65 13.35
N GLU A 48 -26.75 -5.55 12.51
CA GLU A 48 -25.91 -6.52 11.78
C GLU A 48 -25.07 -5.84 10.68
N MET A 49 -25.59 -4.77 10.05
CA MET A 49 -24.82 -3.94 9.12
C MET A 49 -23.65 -3.25 9.81
N ASP A 50 -23.87 -2.68 10.99
CA ASP A 50 -22.84 -2.01 11.78
C ASP A 50 -21.73 -3.01 12.20
N GLU A 51 -22.13 -4.23 12.57
CA GLU A 51 -21.19 -5.30 12.91
C GLU A 51 -20.41 -5.79 11.68
N LEU A 52 -21.07 -5.92 10.53
CA LEU A 52 -20.42 -6.26 9.26
C LEU A 52 -19.38 -5.20 8.85
N GLU A 53 -19.70 -3.92 8.98
CA GLU A 53 -18.77 -2.81 8.74
C GLU A 53 -17.53 -2.94 9.65
N ARG A 54 -17.74 -3.17 10.95
CA ARG A 54 -16.67 -3.33 11.94
C ARG A 54 -15.73 -4.48 11.58
N LEU A 55 -16.28 -5.64 11.20
CA LEU A 55 -15.51 -6.81 10.81
C LEU A 55 -14.72 -6.58 9.52
N CYS A 56 -15.36 -6.02 8.50
CA CYS A 56 -14.71 -5.65 7.24
C CYS A 56 -13.58 -4.63 7.47
N GLY A 57 -13.78 -3.63 8.32
CA GLY A 57 -12.75 -2.67 8.70
C GLY A 57 -11.53 -3.33 9.35
N LYS A 58 -11.76 -4.28 10.27
CA LYS A 58 -10.68 -5.06 10.91
C LYS A 58 -9.88 -5.88 9.89
N LEU A 59 -10.56 -6.46 8.91
CA LEU A 59 -9.91 -7.22 7.83
C LEU A 59 -9.13 -6.30 6.89
N ALA A 60 -9.71 -5.17 6.48
CA ALA A 60 -9.08 -4.22 5.57
C ALA A 60 -7.84 -3.54 6.18
N ALA A 61 -7.85 -3.26 7.49
CA ALA A 61 -6.70 -2.72 8.21
C ALA A 61 -5.48 -3.66 8.16
N ARG A 62 -5.71 -4.96 7.94
CA ARG A 62 -4.67 -5.97 7.77
C ARG A 62 -4.64 -6.39 6.31
N GLY A 63 -3.87 -5.66 5.50
CA GLY A 63 -3.73 -5.97 4.08
C GLY A 63 -3.42 -7.45 3.84
N PRO A 64 -4.00 -8.08 2.79
CA PRO A 64 -3.70 -9.47 2.45
C PRO A 64 -2.20 -9.61 2.19
N GLY A 65 -1.51 -10.33 3.08
CA GLY A 65 -0.06 -10.54 3.02
C GLY A 65 0.76 -9.92 4.16
N GLN A 66 0.17 -9.17 5.09
CA GLN A 66 0.92 -8.71 6.27
C GLN A 66 1.06 -9.86 7.28
N PRO A 67 2.27 -10.41 7.53
CA PRO A 67 2.45 -11.36 8.63
C PRO A 67 2.08 -10.66 9.94
N ALA A 68 1.55 -11.42 10.90
CA ALA A 68 1.33 -10.89 12.24
C ALA A 68 2.69 -10.37 12.71
N SER A 69 2.79 -9.09 13.04
CA SER A 69 3.98 -8.56 13.69
C SER A 69 4.08 -9.29 15.04
N GLY A 70 4.79 -10.42 15.06
CA GLY A 70 5.35 -10.95 16.27
C GLY A 70 6.24 -9.85 16.82
N SER A 71 5.93 -9.39 18.02
CA SER A 71 6.68 -8.38 18.73
C SER A 71 8.18 -8.70 18.69
N PRO A 72 9.06 -7.73 18.35
CA PRO A 72 10.49 -7.91 18.52
C PRO A 72 10.79 -7.73 20.01
N SER A 73 10.64 -8.80 20.80
CA SER A 73 11.13 -8.83 22.18
C SER A 73 12.15 -9.94 22.43
N ASP A 74 12.48 -10.74 21.41
CA ASP A 74 13.53 -11.79 21.49
C ASP A 74 14.74 -11.52 20.57
N GLU A 75 15.13 -10.25 20.33
CA GLU A 75 16.42 -9.92 19.68
C GLU A 75 17.54 -9.62 20.69
N ALA A 76 17.48 -10.22 21.88
CA ALA A 76 18.63 -10.30 22.78
C ALA A 76 19.61 -11.36 22.25
N GLY A 77 20.44 -11.02 21.26
CA GLY A 77 21.48 -11.97 20.84
C GLY A 77 22.32 -11.69 19.60
N ARG A 78 22.23 -10.54 18.93
CA ARG A 78 23.09 -10.28 17.75
C ARG A 78 24.43 -9.64 18.15
N PRO A 79 25.58 -10.32 18.02
CA PRO A 79 26.86 -9.71 18.35
C PRO A 79 27.16 -8.58 17.35
N THR A 80 27.44 -7.39 17.88
CA THR A 80 27.82 -6.21 17.11
C THR A 80 29.18 -6.44 16.45
N ARG A 81 29.22 -6.42 15.12
CA ARG A 81 30.48 -6.48 14.37
C ARG A 81 31.19 -5.12 14.51
N ARG A 82 32.22 -5.08 15.36
CA ARG A 82 33.12 -3.94 15.57
C ARG A 82 33.70 -3.45 14.23
N PRO A 83 33.78 -2.12 13.95
CA PRO A 83 34.40 -1.66 12.72
C PRO A 83 35.92 -1.91 12.77
N ALA A 84 36.46 -2.52 11.72
CA ALA A 84 37.90 -2.64 11.55
C ALA A 84 38.50 -1.27 11.21
N ALA A 85 39.48 -0.85 12.01
CA ALA A 85 40.23 0.38 11.81
C ALA A 85 40.97 0.36 10.45
N ARG A 86 40.94 1.50 9.76
CA ARG A 86 41.75 1.75 8.55
C ARG A 86 43.25 1.67 8.87
N PRO A 87 44.06 0.89 8.15
CA PRO A 87 45.47 1.21 8.03
C PRO A 87 45.67 2.26 6.92
N ARG A 88 46.33 3.35 7.29
CA ARG A 88 47.00 4.28 6.36
C ARG A 88 48.15 3.51 5.70
N ASN A 89 48.35 3.65 4.39
CA ASN A 89 49.71 3.49 3.87
C ASN A 89 50.02 4.35 2.64
N VAL A 90 51.30 4.68 2.60
CA VAL A 90 51.99 5.77 1.91
C VAL A 90 52.44 5.38 0.49
N LYS A 91 52.46 6.39 -0.38
CA LYS A 91 53.18 6.63 -1.65
C LYS A 91 54.28 5.61 -2.03
N THR A 92 54.29 5.15 -3.28
CA THR A 92 55.52 4.90 -4.07
C THR A 92 55.24 5.07 -5.57
N THR A 93 56.19 5.76 -6.22
CA THR A 93 56.43 6.10 -7.64
C THR A 93 56.36 4.87 -8.60
N LYS A 94 56.16 4.93 -9.93
CA LYS A 94 57.01 5.52 -11.00
C LYS A 94 56.57 4.98 -12.39
N ASP A 95 56.71 5.79 -13.44
CA ASP A 95 56.83 5.52 -14.92
C ASP A 95 55.66 4.88 -15.70
N ALA A 96 55.08 5.55 -16.71
CA ALA A 96 55.57 5.87 -18.07
C ALA A 96 55.34 4.74 -19.09
N SER A 97 54.40 4.97 -20.01
CA SER A 97 54.47 4.67 -21.45
C SER A 97 53.31 5.35 -22.16
#